data_AF-A0A6J0BKR8-F1
#
_entry.id   AF-A0A6J0BKR8-F1
#
_cell.length_a   1.000
_cell.length_b   1.000
_cell.length_c   1.000
_cell.angle_alpha   90.00
_cell.angle_beta   90.00
_cell.angle_gamma   90.00
#
_symmetry.space_group_name_H-M   'P 1'
#
loop_
_entity.id
_entity.type
_entity.pdbx_description
1 polymer ?
#
loop_
_entity_poly.entity_id
_entity_poly.type
_entity_poly.pdbx_seq_one_letter_code
_entity_poly.pdbx_strand_id
1 'polypeptide(L)'
;MNLPRVLIASTASGKADEIARDIGAKELDTEDDAVNYYLWDIENKYYKAQVMLCTTDNPLVKIDSESVEALIIYYDGRLENETNALDEWAPLISSLSEAEVQILAWDSTIQRGNGERVLEWCAQYKFELVDFNRPEAVENPDDSEDENEKHGIDRIVEALHAHTWPNMDLKGCSTLPESGCIDIAEVDEQLQGVHLNGIHSMSQGLQLEHMLEGMMGGENADFGELFGQLLAMKEHAATLPENQRRAAAEELVTAFWKAMGGDPEEIDGLDQ
;
A
#
# COMPACT_ATOMS: atom_id res chain seq x y z
N MET A 1 -13.78 -21.00 -6.57
CA MET A 1 -12.63 -20.17 -6.14
C MET A 1 -13.23 -19.02 -5.36
N ASN A 2 -12.87 -18.86 -4.09
CA ASN A 2 -13.35 -17.73 -3.29
C ASN A 2 -12.53 -16.51 -3.70
N LEU A 3 -13.16 -15.54 -4.35
CA LEU A 3 -12.55 -14.25 -4.65
C LEU A 3 -12.43 -13.43 -3.36
N PRO A 4 -11.39 -12.58 -3.20
CA PRO A 4 -11.35 -11.61 -2.12
C PRO A 4 -12.52 -10.65 -2.24
N ARG A 5 -12.99 -10.15 -1.10
CA ARG A 5 -14.25 -9.43 -1.00
C ARG A 5 -14.07 -8.04 -0.40
N VAL A 6 -14.87 -7.12 -0.90
CA VAL A 6 -15.14 -5.82 -0.26
C VAL A 6 -16.57 -5.86 0.23
N LEU A 7 -16.79 -5.55 1.50
CA LEU A 7 -18.12 -5.30 2.01
C LEU A 7 -18.44 -3.81 1.94
N ILE A 8 -19.51 -3.45 1.24
CA ILE A 8 -20.05 -2.11 1.17
C ILE A 8 -21.38 -2.10 1.93
N ALA A 9 -21.37 -1.45 3.08
CA ALA A 9 -22.53 -1.28 3.94
C ALA A 9 -23.06 0.14 3.83
N SER A 10 -24.36 0.33 4.00
CA SER A 10 -24.97 1.67 4.02
C SER A 10 -26.05 1.81 5.06
N THR A 11 -26.07 2.96 5.71
CA THR A 11 -27.20 3.41 6.55
C THR A 11 -28.38 3.97 5.73
N ALA A 12 -28.15 4.30 4.47
CA ALA A 12 -29.16 4.78 3.52
C ALA A 12 -29.48 3.70 2.49
N SER A 13 -30.77 3.37 2.35
CA SER A 13 -31.20 2.28 1.47
C SER A 13 -30.80 2.50 0.01
N GLY A 14 -30.22 1.46 -0.62
CA GLY A 14 -29.80 1.43 -2.02
C GLY A 14 -28.49 2.16 -2.31
N LYS A 15 -27.91 2.86 -1.33
CA LYS A 15 -26.68 3.63 -1.54
C LYS A 15 -25.44 2.74 -1.60
N ALA A 16 -25.44 1.59 -0.91
CA ALA A 16 -24.37 0.60 -1.05
C ALA A 16 -24.27 0.07 -2.50
N ASP A 17 -25.41 -0.21 -3.13
CA ASP A 17 -25.50 -0.63 -4.53
C ASP A 17 -25.06 0.48 -5.50
N GLU A 18 -25.43 1.74 -5.21
CA GLU A 18 -24.98 2.90 -5.98
C GLU A 18 -23.44 3.00 -5.97
N ILE A 19 -22.82 2.92 -4.79
CA ILE A 19 -21.35 2.96 -4.66
C ILE A 19 -20.70 1.82 -5.45
N ALA A 20 -21.22 0.59 -5.37
CA ALA A 20 -20.68 -0.54 -6.13
C ALA A 20 -20.75 -0.31 -7.65
N ARG A 21 -21.85 0.26 -8.14
CA ARG A 21 -22.01 0.63 -9.56
C ARG A 21 -21.08 1.78 -9.97
N ASP A 22 -20.91 2.78 -9.13
CA ASP A 22 -20.07 3.94 -9.40
C ASP A 22 -18.57 3.59 -9.40
N ILE A 23 -18.16 2.60 -8.61
CA ILE A 23 -16.83 1.97 -8.69
C ILE A 23 -16.60 1.28 -10.06
N GLY A 24 -17.68 0.98 -10.79
CA GLY A 24 -17.65 0.32 -12.09
C GLY A 24 -17.81 -1.21 -12.02
N ALA A 25 -18.33 -1.73 -10.90
CA ALA A 25 -18.58 -3.16 -10.74
C ALA A 25 -19.85 -3.62 -11.48
N LYS A 26 -19.84 -4.87 -11.95
CA LYS A 26 -20.95 -5.48 -12.68
C LYS A 26 -21.79 -6.31 -11.75
N GLU A 27 -23.08 -5.98 -11.66
CA GLU A 27 -24.05 -6.72 -10.85
C GLU A 27 -24.13 -8.19 -11.29
N LEU A 28 -24.23 -9.09 -10.31
CA LEU A 28 -24.40 -10.52 -10.51
C LEU A 28 -25.81 -10.93 -10.07
N ASP A 29 -26.50 -11.68 -10.93
CA ASP A 29 -27.79 -12.27 -10.59
C ASP A 29 -27.59 -13.29 -9.46
N THR A 30 -28.11 -12.97 -8.27
CA THR A 30 -28.04 -13.86 -7.10
C THR A 30 -29.40 -14.00 -6.44
N GLU A 31 -29.65 -15.14 -5.81
CA GLU A 31 -30.90 -15.43 -5.07
C GLU A 31 -30.82 -15.03 -3.58
N ASP A 32 -29.82 -14.21 -3.19
CA ASP A 32 -29.69 -13.73 -1.81
C ASP A 32 -30.47 -12.42 -1.64
N ASP A 33 -31.57 -12.48 -0.88
CA ASP A 33 -32.41 -11.31 -0.62
C ASP A 33 -31.74 -10.27 0.30
N ALA A 34 -30.64 -10.61 0.98
CA ALA A 34 -30.00 -9.75 1.97
C ALA A 34 -28.70 -9.10 1.49
N VAL A 35 -28.04 -9.64 0.48
CA VAL A 35 -26.76 -9.16 -0.03
C VAL A 35 -26.76 -9.20 -1.55
N ASN A 36 -26.46 -8.07 -2.20
CA ASN A 36 -26.23 -8.07 -3.64
C ASN A 36 -24.73 -8.23 -3.90
N TYR A 37 -24.41 -8.91 -5.00
CA TYR A 37 -23.04 -9.23 -5.38
C TYR A 37 -22.67 -8.55 -6.68
N TYR A 38 -21.47 -7.98 -6.73
CA TYR A 38 -20.92 -7.34 -7.92
C TYR A 38 -19.51 -7.83 -8.18
N LEU A 39 -19.19 -8.04 -9.45
CA LEU A 39 -17.85 -8.39 -9.89
C LEU A 39 -17.10 -7.13 -10.34
N TRP A 40 -15.96 -6.86 -9.71
CA TRP A 40 -15.10 -5.76 -10.07
C TRP A 40 -13.74 -6.28 -10.57
N ASP A 41 -13.43 -5.94 -11.81
CA ASP A 41 -12.14 -6.24 -12.43
C ASP A 41 -11.21 -5.04 -12.19
N ILE A 42 -10.28 -5.19 -11.26
CA ILE A 42 -9.25 -4.17 -11.00
C ILE A 42 -8.20 -4.31 -12.10
N GLU A 43 -7.96 -3.23 -12.82
CA GLU A 43 -6.89 -3.16 -13.79
C GLU A 43 -6.20 -1.79 -13.72
N ASN A 44 -5.04 -1.74 -13.05
CA ASN A 44 -4.24 -0.52 -12.94
C ASN A 44 -2.90 -0.67 -13.69
N LYS A 45 -1.97 0.28 -13.49
CA LYS A 45 -0.65 0.25 -14.14
C LYS A 45 0.21 -0.95 -13.73
N TYR A 46 -0.02 -1.48 -12.53
CA TYR A 46 0.87 -2.42 -11.85
C TYR A 46 0.34 -3.85 -11.85
N TYR A 47 -0.98 -4.07 -11.80
CA TYR A 47 -1.55 -5.40 -11.69
C TYR A 47 -2.97 -5.49 -12.28
N LYS A 48 -3.45 -6.73 -12.38
CA LYS A 48 -4.86 -7.08 -12.55
C LYS A 48 -5.33 -7.90 -11.36
N ALA A 49 -6.54 -7.70 -10.88
CA ALA A 49 -7.13 -8.55 -9.85
C ALA A 49 -8.64 -8.61 -10.07
N GLN A 50 -9.29 -9.62 -9.51
CA GLN A 50 -10.74 -9.73 -9.54
C GLN A 50 -11.29 -9.78 -8.12
N VAL A 51 -12.18 -8.86 -7.81
CA VAL A 51 -12.69 -8.65 -6.46
C VAL A 51 -14.22 -8.73 -6.49
N MET A 52 -14.79 -9.33 -5.44
CA MET A 52 -16.23 -9.40 -5.27
C MET A 52 -16.69 -8.28 -4.32
N LEU A 53 -17.52 -7.36 -4.80
CA LEU A 53 -18.17 -6.39 -3.93
C LEU A 53 -19.48 -7.00 -3.42
N CYS A 54 -19.69 -6.97 -2.11
CA CYS A 54 -20.91 -7.41 -1.45
C CYS A 54 -21.58 -6.16 -0.88
N THR A 55 -22.83 -5.88 -1.25
CA THR A 55 -23.55 -4.70 -0.77
C THR A 55 -24.65 -5.10 0.20
N THR A 56 -24.89 -4.28 1.22
CA THR A 56 -25.95 -4.52 2.22
C THR A 56 -26.39 -3.22 2.86
N ASP A 57 -27.68 -3.09 3.09
CA ASP A 57 -28.26 -2.06 3.97
C ASP A 57 -28.66 -2.65 5.34
N ASN A 58 -28.38 -3.94 5.56
CA ASN A 58 -28.76 -4.67 6.76
C ASN A 58 -27.56 -4.83 7.72
N PRO A 59 -27.57 -4.18 8.91
CA PRO A 59 -26.48 -4.29 9.88
C PRO A 59 -26.34 -5.68 10.51
N LEU A 60 -27.39 -6.52 10.41
CA LEU A 60 -27.41 -7.88 10.97
C LEU A 60 -27.04 -8.96 9.94
N VAL A 61 -26.51 -8.55 8.78
CA VAL A 61 -26.08 -9.47 7.75
C VAL A 61 -25.01 -10.43 8.27
N LYS A 62 -25.08 -11.70 7.83
CA LYS A 62 -24.07 -12.70 8.16
C LYS A 62 -23.18 -12.90 6.94
N ILE A 63 -21.98 -12.38 7.00
CA ILE A 63 -20.98 -12.51 5.95
C ILE A 63 -19.79 -13.28 6.51
N ASP A 64 -19.22 -14.13 5.67
CA ASP A 64 -17.99 -14.85 5.98
C ASP A 64 -16.81 -13.87 6.02
N SER A 65 -16.32 -13.59 7.22
CA SER A 65 -15.27 -12.60 7.50
C SER A 65 -13.91 -13.00 6.93
N GLU A 66 -13.65 -14.29 6.69
CA GLU A 66 -12.33 -14.79 6.27
C GLU A 66 -11.90 -14.33 4.87
N SER A 67 -12.84 -13.84 4.06
CA SER A 67 -12.58 -13.40 2.68
C SER A 67 -12.72 -11.90 2.47
N VAL A 68 -13.06 -11.15 3.52
CA VAL A 68 -13.29 -9.71 3.44
C VAL A 68 -12.00 -8.98 3.75
N GLU A 69 -11.41 -8.37 2.73
CA GLU A 69 -10.16 -7.60 2.83
C GLU A 69 -10.43 -6.11 3.09
N ALA A 70 -11.64 -5.64 2.74
CA ALA A 70 -12.02 -4.24 2.88
C ALA A 70 -13.47 -4.06 3.33
N LEU A 71 -13.70 -3.06 4.18
CA LEU A 71 -15.00 -2.64 4.68
C LEU A 71 -15.22 -1.15 4.38
N ILE A 72 -16.29 -0.84 3.66
CA ILE A 72 -16.72 0.52 3.33
C ILE A 72 -18.10 0.72 3.94
N ILE A 73 -18.30 1.76 4.74
CA ILE A 73 -19.60 2.12 5.32
C ILE A 73 -20.00 3.50 4.82
N TYR A 74 -21.16 3.62 4.18
CA TYR A 74 -21.78 4.91 3.88
C TYR A 74 -22.69 5.35 5.03
N TYR A 75 -22.40 6.53 5.57
CA TYR A 75 -23.16 7.13 6.66
C TYR A 75 -23.98 8.34 6.18
N ASP A 76 -25.31 8.23 6.26
CA ASP A 76 -26.22 9.35 6.06
C ASP A 76 -26.51 10.05 7.40
N GLY A 77 -25.83 11.17 7.63
CA GLY A 77 -26.00 12.00 8.83
C GLY A 77 -27.39 12.62 9.02
N ARG A 78 -28.33 12.46 8.08
CA ARG A 78 -29.73 12.90 8.26
C ARG A 78 -30.50 12.06 9.28
N LEU A 79 -30.06 10.82 9.52
CA LEU A 79 -30.76 9.81 10.32
C LEU A 79 -30.49 9.91 11.83
N GLU A 80 -29.59 10.81 12.25
CA GLU A 80 -29.04 10.86 13.61
C GLU A 80 -30.03 11.30 14.71
N ASN A 81 -31.24 11.74 14.36
CA ASN A 81 -32.24 12.18 15.34
C ASN A 81 -32.92 11.01 16.08
N GLU A 82 -32.73 9.75 15.67
CA GLU A 82 -33.53 8.62 16.18
C GLU A 82 -32.70 7.49 16.83
N THR A 83 -31.51 7.17 16.33
CA THR A 83 -30.55 6.21 16.92
C THR A 83 -29.13 6.56 16.48
N ASN A 84 -28.11 6.18 17.26
CA ASN A 84 -26.72 6.27 16.81
C ASN A 84 -26.50 5.18 15.73
N ALA A 85 -26.91 5.47 14.49
CA ALA A 85 -27.05 4.46 13.43
C ALA A 85 -25.74 3.68 13.19
N LEU A 86 -24.57 4.27 13.47
CA LEU A 86 -23.27 3.60 13.40
C LEU A 86 -23.07 2.53 14.48
N ASP A 87 -23.68 2.68 15.66
CA ASP A 87 -23.58 1.68 16.73
C ASP A 87 -24.28 0.37 16.34
N GLU A 88 -25.28 0.43 15.46
CA GLU A 88 -25.96 -0.76 14.94
C GLU A 88 -25.01 -1.64 14.09
N TRP A 89 -23.98 -1.03 13.49
CA TRP A 89 -22.94 -1.70 12.70
C TRP A 89 -21.76 -2.20 13.54
N ALA A 90 -21.68 -1.85 14.83
CA ALA A 90 -20.57 -2.24 15.70
C ALA A 90 -20.32 -3.76 15.77
N PRO A 91 -21.36 -4.64 15.80
CA PRO A 91 -21.14 -6.09 15.75
C PRO A 91 -20.48 -6.55 14.45
N LEU A 92 -20.90 -5.99 13.31
CA LEU A 92 -20.35 -6.31 12.00
C LEU A 92 -18.90 -5.82 11.88
N ILE A 93 -18.63 -4.57 12.29
CA ILE A 93 -17.28 -3.99 12.30
C ILE A 93 -16.35 -4.84 13.17
N SER A 94 -16.81 -5.27 14.35
CA SER A 94 -16.02 -6.12 15.25
C SER A 94 -15.72 -7.50 14.64
N SER A 95 -16.63 -8.04 13.81
CA SER A 95 -16.40 -9.30 13.10
C SER A 95 -15.45 -9.19 11.91
N LEU A 96 -15.22 -7.96 11.42
CA LEU A 96 -14.38 -7.64 10.26
C LEU A 96 -13.14 -6.83 10.67
N SER A 97 -12.65 -7.03 11.89
CA SER A 97 -11.49 -6.29 12.43
C SER A 97 -10.18 -6.55 11.68
N GLU A 98 -10.11 -7.66 10.94
CA GLU A 98 -8.94 -8.06 10.16
C GLU A 98 -8.91 -7.43 8.76
N ALA A 99 -9.99 -6.75 8.34
CA ALA A 99 -10.00 -6.05 7.06
C ALA A 99 -8.93 -4.94 7.07
N GLU A 100 -8.01 -4.98 6.10
CA GLU A 100 -6.89 -4.05 6.02
C GLU A 100 -7.31 -2.65 5.57
N VAL A 101 -8.42 -2.56 4.82
CA VAL A 101 -8.98 -1.29 4.34
C VAL A 101 -10.31 -1.03 5.02
N GLN A 102 -10.41 0.06 5.79
CA GLN A 102 -11.62 0.45 6.49
C GLN A 102 -11.94 1.92 6.17
N ILE A 103 -13.05 2.16 5.45
CA ILE A 103 -13.42 3.49 4.96
C ILE A 103 -14.84 3.84 5.43
N LEU A 104 -14.98 5.02 6.02
CA LEU A 104 -16.28 5.62 6.31
C LEU A 104 -16.52 6.73 5.29
N ALA A 105 -17.48 6.50 4.40
CA ALA A 105 -17.93 7.48 3.43
C ALA A 105 -19.04 8.33 4.06
N TRP A 106 -18.85 9.65 4.07
CA TRP A 106 -19.72 10.61 4.73
C TRP A 106 -20.01 11.78 3.78
N ASP A 107 -21.20 12.38 3.83
CA ASP A 107 -21.50 13.61 3.06
C ASP A 107 -21.40 14.88 3.95
N SER A 108 -20.35 15.70 3.75
CA SER A 108 -20.12 16.93 4.53
C SER A 108 -21.19 18.00 4.33
N THR A 109 -21.93 17.98 3.23
CA THR A 109 -22.99 18.96 2.94
C THR A 109 -24.24 18.77 3.80
N ILE A 110 -24.38 17.59 4.41
CA ILE A 110 -25.50 17.22 5.29
C ILE A 110 -25.34 17.79 6.72
N GLN A 111 -24.22 18.47 7.00
CA GLN A 111 -23.86 18.94 8.34
C GLN A 111 -24.96 19.72 9.09
N ARG A 112 -25.39 19.14 10.22
CA ARG A 112 -25.99 19.85 11.37
C ARG A 112 -25.12 19.72 12.64
N GLY A 113 -23.79 19.74 12.51
CA GLY A 113 -22.87 19.84 13.66
C GLY A 113 -22.29 18.53 14.23
N ASN A 114 -22.26 17.44 13.46
CA ASN A 114 -21.80 16.12 13.95
C ASN A 114 -20.43 15.66 13.43
N GLY A 115 -19.67 16.53 12.73
CA GLY A 115 -18.38 16.15 12.12
C GLY A 115 -17.32 15.70 13.14
N GLU A 116 -17.21 16.38 14.28
CA GLU A 116 -16.24 16.03 15.35
C GLU A 116 -16.51 14.64 15.92
N ARG A 117 -17.78 14.29 16.14
CA ARG A 117 -18.18 12.98 16.67
C ARG A 117 -17.86 11.85 15.70
N VAL A 118 -18.01 12.08 14.40
CA VAL A 118 -17.66 11.07 13.40
C VAL A 118 -16.16 10.93 13.22
N LEU A 119 -15.42 12.03 13.31
CA LEU A 119 -13.95 11.96 13.37
C LEU A 119 -13.47 11.14 14.58
N GLU A 120 -14.05 11.35 15.76
CA GLU A 120 -13.76 10.55 16.96
C GLU A 120 -14.11 9.07 16.76
N TRP A 121 -15.27 8.78 16.16
CA TRP A 121 -15.71 7.42 15.85
C TRP A 121 -14.74 6.73 14.86
N CYS A 122 -14.35 7.42 13.79
CA CYS A 122 -13.38 6.91 12.82
C CYS A 122 -12.04 6.61 13.48
N ALA A 123 -11.55 7.51 14.33
CA ALA A 123 -10.31 7.30 15.07
C ALA A 123 -10.38 6.08 16.01
N GLN A 124 -11.52 5.87 16.67
CA GLN A 124 -11.74 4.72 17.55
C GLN A 124 -11.70 3.38 16.79
N TYR A 125 -12.35 3.31 15.63
CA TYR A 125 -12.47 2.08 14.84
C TYR A 125 -11.43 1.95 13.72
N LYS A 126 -10.51 2.91 13.59
CA LYS A 126 -9.44 3.01 12.56
C LYS A 126 -9.96 3.14 11.13
N PHE A 127 -11.12 3.77 10.97
CA PHE A 127 -11.66 4.09 9.66
C PHE A 127 -10.99 5.33 9.09
N GLU A 128 -10.67 5.30 7.80
CA GLU A 128 -10.42 6.49 7.02
C GLU A 128 -11.75 7.21 6.75
N LEU A 129 -11.82 8.50 7.07
CA LEU A 129 -13.00 9.31 6.75
C LEU A 129 -12.87 9.89 5.33
N VAL A 130 -13.79 9.53 4.44
CA VAL A 130 -13.86 10.05 3.07
C VAL A 130 -15.08 10.93 2.92
N ASP A 131 -14.86 12.20 2.55
CA ASP A 131 -15.94 13.11 2.18
C ASP A 131 -16.46 12.76 0.78
N PHE A 132 -17.73 12.39 0.71
CA PHE A 132 -18.36 11.84 -0.48
C PHE A 132 -18.79 12.91 -1.49
N ASN A 133 -19.14 14.09 -0.99
CA ASN A 133 -19.69 15.20 -1.79
C ASN A 133 -18.93 16.50 -1.51
N ARG A 134 -17.62 16.44 -1.24
CA ARG A 134 -16.83 17.66 -1.07
C ARG A 134 -17.05 18.54 -2.32
N PRO A 135 -17.59 19.76 -2.17
CA PRO A 135 -17.71 20.65 -3.32
C PRO A 135 -16.30 20.93 -3.84
N GLU A 136 -16.11 20.80 -5.16
CA GLU A 136 -14.87 21.19 -5.83
C GLU A 136 -14.50 22.59 -5.33
N ALA A 137 -13.36 22.71 -4.65
CA ALA A 137 -12.94 23.97 -4.06
C ALA A 137 -12.88 25.02 -5.17
N VAL A 138 -13.40 26.21 -4.89
CA VAL A 138 -13.26 27.35 -5.81
C VAL A 138 -11.76 27.59 -5.95
N GLU A 139 -11.24 27.46 -7.18
CA GLU A 139 -9.83 27.66 -7.55
C GLU A 139 -9.28 28.92 -6.85
N ASN A 140 -8.59 28.73 -5.72
CA ASN A 140 -7.75 29.76 -5.12
C ASN A 140 -6.33 29.46 -5.61
N PRO A 141 -5.75 30.30 -6.49
CA PRO A 141 -4.46 30.04 -7.11
C PRO A 141 -3.24 29.98 -6.17
N ASP A 142 -3.46 30.03 -4.85
CA ASP A 142 -2.43 30.12 -3.81
C ASP A 142 -2.33 28.85 -2.94
N ASP A 143 -3.25 27.89 -3.07
CA ASP A 143 -3.27 26.64 -2.28
C ASP A 143 -2.89 25.42 -3.15
N SER A 144 -1.65 25.39 -3.66
CA SER A 144 -1.14 24.34 -4.56
C SER A 144 -1.00 22.93 -3.92
N GLU A 145 -1.29 22.79 -2.63
CA GLU A 145 -1.17 21.50 -1.91
C GLU A 145 -2.49 20.72 -1.82
N ASP A 146 -3.65 21.39 -1.89
CA ASP A 146 -4.99 20.77 -1.81
C ASP A 146 -5.57 20.42 -3.20
N GLU A 147 -4.94 20.86 -4.30
CA GLU A 147 -5.48 20.78 -5.67
C GLU A 147 -5.61 19.35 -6.24
N ASN A 148 -5.10 18.32 -5.56
CA ASN A 148 -5.08 16.94 -6.09
C ASN A 148 -5.63 15.88 -5.13
N GLU A 149 -6.17 16.25 -3.97
CA GLU A 149 -6.80 15.26 -3.10
C GLU A 149 -8.07 14.71 -3.76
N LYS A 150 -8.10 13.40 -3.99
CA LYS A 150 -9.32 12.74 -4.47
C LYS A 150 -10.34 12.66 -3.34
N HIS A 151 -11.62 12.75 -3.71
CA HIS A 151 -12.75 12.63 -2.80
C HIS A 151 -13.78 11.63 -3.33
N GLY A 152 -14.77 11.28 -2.50
CA GLY A 152 -15.85 10.36 -2.85
C GLY A 152 -15.40 9.05 -3.47
N ILE A 153 -16.02 8.67 -4.59
CA ILE A 153 -15.77 7.39 -5.28
C ILE A 153 -14.31 7.29 -5.73
N ASP A 154 -13.71 8.36 -6.24
CA ASP A 154 -12.34 8.35 -6.73
C ASP A 154 -11.33 8.04 -5.63
N ARG A 155 -11.57 8.55 -4.41
CA ARG A 155 -10.73 8.24 -3.24
C ARG A 155 -10.90 6.79 -2.78
N ILE A 156 -12.13 6.29 -2.77
CA ILE A 156 -12.43 4.89 -2.44
C ILE A 156 -11.71 3.95 -3.43
N VAL A 157 -11.84 4.21 -4.74
CA VAL A 157 -11.19 3.42 -5.78
C VAL A 157 -9.67 3.47 -5.64
N GLU A 158 -9.09 4.63 -5.32
CA GLU A 158 -7.65 4.76 -5.09
C GLU A 158 -7.17 3.91 -3.91
N ALA A 159 -7.85 3.96 -2.77
CA ALA A 159 -7.52 3.14 -1.60
C ALA A 159 -7.60 1.64 -1.95
N LEU A 160 -8.64 1.21 -2.67
CA LEU A 160 -8.78 -0.18 -3.12
C LEU A 160 -7.73 -0.59 -4.16
N HIS A 161 -7.31 0.33 -5.05
CA HIS A 161 -6.22 0.08 -5.99
C HIS A 161 -4.85 -0.05 -5.31
N ALA A 162 -4.64 0.63 -4.18
CA ALA A 162 -3.41 0.57 -3.40
C ALA A 162 -3.30 -0.69 -2.53
N HIS A 163 -4.42 -1.37 -2.28
CA HIS A 163 -4.44 -2.60 -1.48
C HIS A 163 -3.78 -3.78 -2.21
N THR A 164 -3.16 -4.67 -1.42
CA THR A 164 -2.41 -5.82 -1.93
C THR A 164 -3.31 -7.06 -2.01
N TRP A 165 -4.16 -7.12 -3.03
CA TRP A 165 -5.10 -8.23 -3.23
C TRP A 165 -4.41 -9.61 -3.33
N PRO A 166 -4.94 -10.65 -2.65
CA PRO A 166 -4.31 -11.98 -2.61
C PRO A 166 -4.31 -12.70 -3.97
N ASN A 167 -5.15 -12.26 -4.92
CA ASN A 167 -5.25 -12.81 -6.27
C ASN A 167 -4.76 -11.85 -7.36
N MET A 168 -3.88 -10.90 -7.01
CA MET A 168 -3.33 -9.98 -8.01
C MET A 168 -2.34 -10.67 -8.97
N ASP A 169 -2.44 -10.31 -10.25
CA ASP A 169 -1.52 -10.66 -11.32
C ASP A 169 -0.70 -9.42 -11.71
N LEU A 170 0.58 -9.37 -11.35
CA LEU A 170 1.47 -8.24 -11.62
C LEU A 170 1.75 -8.09 -13.14
N LYS A 171 1.51 -6.88 -13.66
CA LYS A 171 1.85 -6.47 -15.02
C LYS A 171 3.35 -6.20 -15.11
N GLY A 172 3.95 -6.55 -16.25
CA GLY A 172 5.37 -6.27 -16.46
C GLY A 172 6.30 -7.23 -15.72
N CYS A 173 5.77 -8.27 -15.06
CA CYS A 173 6.46 -9.54 -14.92
C CYS A 173 6.53 -10.19 -16.30
N SER A 174 7.26 -9.53 -17.21
CA SER A 174 7.79 -10.14 -18.41
C SER A 174 8.48 -11.38 -17.88
N THR A 175 8.06 -12.54 -18.37
CA THR A 175 8.76 -13.80 -18.16
C THR A 175 10.27 -13.55 -18.17
N LEU A 176 10.88 -13.45 -16.99
CA LEU A 176 12.12 -14.18 -16.82
C LEU A 176 11.72 -15.60 -17.23
N PRO A 177 12.47 -16.23 -18.15
CA PRO A 177 12.16 -17.60 -18.57
C PRO A 177 11.86 -18.43 -17.32
N GLU A 178 10.96 -19.41 -17.42
CA GLU A 178 10.57 -20.36 -16.34
C GLU A 178 11.74 -21.25 -15.85
N SER A 179 12.95 -20.70 -15.76
CA SER A 179 14.14 -21.16 -15.09
C SER A 179 14.73 -19.95 -14.36
N GLY A 180 14.21 -19.67 -13.17
CA GLY A 180 14.62 -18.49 -12.42
C GLY A 180 13.80 -18.19 -11.16
N CYS A 181 13.22 -19.20 -10.51
CA CYS A 181 13.19 -19.12 -9.05
C CYS A 181 14.65 -19.29 -8.67
N ILE A 182 15.33 -18.18 -8.38
CA ILE A 182 16.66 -18.25 -7.80
C ILE A 182 16.46 -18.91 -6.44
N ASP A 183 16.68 -20.21 -6.39
CA ASP A 183 16.87 -20.92 -5.13
C ASP A 183 18.00 -20.19 -4.42
N ILE A 184 17.81 -19.82 -3.16
CA ILE A 184 18.85 -19.12 -2.38
C ILE A 184 20.12 -20.01 -2.32
N ALA A 185 19.97 -21.32 -2.54
CA ALA A 185 21.05 -22.27 -2.75
C ALA A 185 21.78 -22.16 -4.11
N GLU A 186 21.13 -21.70 -5.19
CA GLU A 186 21.73 -21.51 -6.52
C GLU A 186 22.49 -20.18 -6.65
N VAL A 187 22.20 -19.18 -5.80
CA VAL A 187 23.04 -17.97 -5.69
C VAL A 187 24.45 -18.35 -5.23
N ASP A 188 24.57 -19.36 -4.36
CA ASP A 188 25.86 -19.86 -3.88
C ASP A 188 26.66 -20.53 -5.00
N GLU A 189 26.01 -21.20 -5.96
CA GLU A 189 26.68 -21.79 -7.12
C GLU A 189 27.06 -20.77 -8.20
N GLN A 190 26.29 -19.70 -8.41
CA GLN A 190 26.69 -18.61 -9.32
C GLN A 190 27.83 -17.75 -8.75
N LEU A 191 27.96 -17.66 -7.43
CA LEU A 191 29.12 -17.07 -6.76
C LEU A 191 30.38 -17.95 -6.83
N GLN A 192 30.25 -19.26 -7.06
CA GLN A 192 31.40 -20.15 -7.31
C GLN A 192 32.05 -19.94 -8.70
N GLY A 193 31.34 -19.30 -9.63
CA GLY A 193 31.86 -18.89 -10.94
C GLY A 193 32.74 -17.63 -10.91
N VAL A 194 32.64 -16.83 -9.84
CA VAL A 194 33.63 -15.78 -9.55
C VAL A 194 34.81 -16.47 -8.89
N HIS A 195 35.71 -16.97 -9.72
CA HIS A 195 36.90 -17.66 -9.28
C HIS A 195 37.78 -16.69 -8.46
N LEU A 196 37.58 -16.67 -7.13
CA LEU A 196 38.55 -16.19 -6.14
C LEU A 196 39.70 -17.19 -6.07
N ASN A 197 40.37 -17.41 -7.20
CA ASN A 197 41.62 -18.17 -7.21
C ASN A 197 42.76 -17.24 -6.83
N GLY A 198 43.07 -17.28 -5.54
CA GLY A 198 44.42 -17.10 -5.06
C GLY A 198 44.70 -15.76 -4.41
N ILE A 199 44.15 -15.52 -3.22
CA ILE A 199 44.88 -14.76 -2.20
C ILE A 199 44.71 -15.47 -0.86
N HIS A 200 45.48 -16.54 -0.69
CA HIS A 200 46.12 -16.75 0.60
C HIS A 200 47.00 -15.53 0.85
N SER A 201 46.82 -14.89 2.01
CA SER A 201 47.77 -13.95 2.60
C SER A 201 47.76 -12.51 2.04
N MET A 202 47.39 -11.60 2.96
CA MET A 202 47.69 -10.17 3.00
C MET A 202 47.03 -9.24 1.98
N SER A 203 45.91 -8.62 2.37
CA SER A 203 45.57 -7.18 2.22
C SER A 203 44.04 -6.94 2.12
N GLN A 204 43.34 -6.99 3.27
CA GLN A 204 41.89 -6.76 3.36
C GLN A 204 41.44 -5.30 3.09
N GLY A 205 42.36 -4.36 2.85
CA GLY A 205 42.01 -2.97 2.54
C GLY A 205 41.67 -2.72 1.06
N LEU A 206 42.24 -3.50 0.14
CA LEU A 206 42.18 -3.21 -1.31
C LEU A 206 40.90 -3.71 -1.99
N GLN A 207 40.12 -4.59 -1.33
CA GLN A 207 38.87 -5.12 -1.89
C GLN A 207 37.67 -4.19 -1.70
N LEU A 208 37.69 -3.37 -0.64
CA LEU A 208 36.64 -2.38 -0.38
C LEU A 208 36.69 -1.22 -1.39
N GLU A 209 37.91 -0.73 -1.68
CA GLU A 209 38.15 0.29 -2.72
C GLU A 209 37.63 -0.15 -4.10
N HIS A 210 37.80 -1.42 -4.45
CA HIS A 210 37.39 -1.94 -5.77
C HIS A 210 35.88 -2.19 -5.90
N MET A 211 35.15 -2.36 -4.78
CA MET A 211 33.68 -2.39 -4.76
C MET A 211 33.09 -0.98 -4.79
N LEU A 212 33.74 -0.01 -4.14
CA LEU A 212 33.34 1.40 -4.16
C LEU A 212 33.59 2.07 -5.52
N GLU A 213 34.64 1.67 -6.23
CA GLU A 213 34.93 2.15 -7.59
C GLU A 213 33.84 1.72 -8.59
N GLY A 214 33.23 0.54 -8.38
CA GLY A 214 32.05 0.09 -9.14
C GLY A 214 30.79 0.92 -8.88
N MET A 215 30.70 1.52 -7.69
CA MET A 215 29.60 2.41 -7.26
C MET A 215 29.78 3.85 -7.76
N MET A 216 31.03 4.29 -8.02
CA MET A 216 31.38 5.64 -8.49
C MET A 216 31.55 5.74 -10.03
N GLY A 217 31.57 4.62 -10.75
CA GLY A 217 31.96 4.58 -12.17
C GLY A 217 30.84 4.44 -13.21
N GLY A 218 29.59 4.20 -12.78
CA GLY A 218 28.50 3.90 -13.71
C GLY A 218 27.31 4.84 -13.54
N GLU A 219 27.12 5.77 -14.48
CA GLU A 219 25.93 6.63 -14.61
C GLU A 219 24.61 5.86 -14.87
N ASN A 220 24.60 4.52 -14.71
CA ASN A 220 23.47 3.63 -15.02
C ASN A 220 23.35 2.42 -14.06
N ALA A 221 23.79 2.52 -12.80
CA ALA A 221 23.57 1.43 -11.84
C ALA A 221 22.06 1.26 -11.57
N ASP A 222 21.51 0.07 -11.86
CA ASP A 222 20.11 -0.25 -11.60
C ASP A 222 19.86 -0.31 -10.09
N PHE A 223 18.73 0.23 -9.64
CA PHE A 223 18.40 0.34 -8.21
C PHE A 223 18.38 -1.03 -7.51
N GLY A 224 18.01 -2.08 -8.25
CA GLY A 224 18.07 -3.47 -7.76
C GLY A 224 19.48 -3.97 -7.48
N GLU A 225 20.46 -3.60 -8.31
CA GLU A 225 21.88 -3.95 -8.12
C GLU A 225 22.47 -3.23 -6.91
N LEU A 226 22.12 -1.95 -6.73
CA LEU A 226 22.50 -1.15 -5.56
C LEU A 226 21.95 -1.74 -4.26
N PHE A 227 20.69 -2.19 -4.26
CA PHE A 227 20.07 -2.79 -3.09
C PHE A 227 20.66 -4.17 -2.75
N GLY A 228 20.97 -4.98 -3.76
CA GLY A 228 21.67 -6.26 -3.58
C GLY A 228 23.07 -6.09 -2.97
N GLN A 229 23.83 -5.09 -3.45
CA GLN A 229 25.15 -4.74 -2.90
C GLN A 229 25.05 -4.17 -1.48
N LEU A 230 24.02 -3.38 -1.17
CA LEU A 230 23.76 -2.85 0.16
C LEU A 230 23.54 -3.98 1.19
N LEU A 231 22.78 -5.01 0.80
CA LEU A 231 22.51 -6.16 1.67
C LEU A 231 23.78 -6.97 1.95
N ALA A 232 24.62 -7.18 0.93
CA ALA A 232 25.91 -7.85 1.07
C ALA A 232 26.88 -7.06 1.99
N MET A 233 26.93 -5.73 1.86
CA MET A 233 27.72 -4.87 2.77
C MET A 233 27.18 -4.89 4.21
N LYS A 234 25.86 -4.92 4.40
CA LYS A 234 25.24 -4.99 5.74
C LYS A 234 25.65 -6.27 6.48
N GLU A 235 25.67 -7.40 5.78
CA GLU A 235 26.08 -8.68 6.36
C GLU A 235 27.57 -8.66 6.75
N HIS A 236 28.43 -8.05 5.92
CA HIS A 236 29.84 -7.88 6.24
C HIS A 236 30.07 -6.92 7.43
N ALA A 237 29.38 -5.78 7.46
CA ALA A 237 29.47 -4.81 8.54
C ALA A 237 29.02 -5.40 9.90
N ALA A 238 28.07 -6.34 9.91
CA ALA A 238 27.64 -7.02 11.14
C ALA A 238 28.77 -7.85 11.80
N THR A 239 29.81 -8.22 11.05
CA THR A 239 30.95 -9.00 11.55
C THR A 239 32.10 -8.15 12.11
N LEU A 240 32.07 -6.83 11.91
CA LEU A 240 33.16 -5.92 12.30
C LEU A 240 33.02 -5.40 13.75
N PRO A 241 34.14 -5.09 14.44
CA PRO A 241 34.13 -4.40 15.73
C PRO A 241 33.50 -3.01 15.65
N GLU A 242 32.97 -2.52 16.76
CA GLU A 242 32.14 -1.31 16.84
C GLU A 242 32.75 -0.04 16.22
N ASN A 243 34.06 0.15 16.35
CA ASN A 243 34.77 1.29 15.76
C ASN A 243 34.88 1.19 14.22
N GLN A 244 35.01 -0.02 13.68
CA GLN A 244 35.11 -0.26 12.24
C GLN A 244 33.74 -0.25 11.55
N ARG A 245 32.68 -0.64 12.28
CA ARG A 245 31.28 -0.52 11.79
C ARG A 245 30.88 0.92 11.52
N ARG A 246 31.33 1.86 12.36
CA ARG A 246 31.03 3.28 12.18
C ARG A 246 31.61 3.83 10.88
N ALA A 247 32.89 3.54 10.61
CA ALA A 247 33.55 3.96 9.36
C ALA A 247 32.92 3.30 8.12
N ALA A 248 32.61 2.00 8.20
CA ALA A 248 31.95 1.29 7.11
C ALA A 248 30.53 1.83 6.84
N ALA A 249 29.80 2.25 7.87
CA ALA A 249 28.48 2.85 7.72
C ALA A 249 28.55 4.24 7.06
N GLU A 250 29.53 5.06 7.44
CA GLU A 250 29.76 6.40 6.88
C GLU A 250 30.11 6.32 5.39
N GLU A 251 30.97 5.38 5.02
CA GLU A 251 31.37 5.13 3.63
C GLU A 251 30.21 4.60 2.79
N LEU A 252 29.40 3.67 3.34
CA LEU A 252 28.21 3.12 2.68
C LEU A 252 27.15 4.19 2.43
N VAL A 253 26.84 5.00 3.44
CA VAL A 253 25.84 6.08 3.34
C VAL A 253 26.28 7.12 2.32
N THR A 254 27.55 7.50 2.34
CA THR A 254 28.12 8.46 1.38
C THR A 254 28.03 7.94 -0.05
N ALA A 255 28.38 6.66 -0.27
CA ALA A 255 28.35 6.06 -1.59
C ALA A 255 26.91 5.91 -2.11
N PHE A 256 25.97 5.50 -1.25
CA PHE A 256 24.55 5.36 -1.61
C PHE A 256 23.93 6.71 -1.94
N TRP A 257 24.21 7.74 -1.13
CA TRP A 257 23.70 9.08 -1.36
C TRP A 257 24.25 9.71 -2.66
N LYS A 258 25.54 9.48 -2.98
CA LYS A 258 26.11 9.86 -4.29
C LYS A 258 25.45 9.12 -5.45
N ALA A 259 25.20 7.81 -5.31
CA ALA A 259 24.54 7.02 -6.34
C ALA A 259 23.09 7.46 -6.62
N MET A 260 22.42 8.03 -5.62
CA MET A 260 21.09 8.64 -5.74
C MET A 260 21.11 10.06 -6.34
N GLY A 261 22.28 10.59 -6.71
CA GLY A 261 22.46 11.92 -7.30
C GLY A 261 22.62 13.06 -6.29
N GLY A 262 23.02 12.78 -5.05
CA GLY A 262 23.32 13.80 -4.04
C GLY A 262 24.49 14.70 -4.45
N ASP A 263 24.36 16.01 -4.22
CA ASP A 263 25.36 17.01 -4.59
C ASP A 263 26.52 17.01 -3.58
N PRO A 264 27.76 16.67 -3.98
CA PRO A 264 28.90 16.53 -3.07
C PRO A 264 29.17 17.74 -2.14
N GLU A 265 28.66 18.93 -2.46
CA GLU A 265 28.73 20.11 -1.58
C GLU A 265 27.91 19.96 -0.28
N GLU A 266 26.88 19.11 -0.23
CA GLU A 266 26.02 18.91 0.97
C GLU A 266 26.67 18.05 2.07
N ILE A 267 27.70 17.28 1.73
CA ILE A 267 28.45 16.41 2.67
C ILE A 267 29.86 16.95 2.98
N ASP A 268 30.31 17.99 2.27
CA ASP A 268 31.63 18.62 2.44
C ASP A 268 31.63 19.46 3.73
N GLY A 269 31.89 18.80 4.87
CA GLY A 269 31.89 19.42 6.20
C GLY A 269 31.43 18.52 7.35
N LEU A 270 30.99 17.29 7.06
CA LEU A 270 30.58 16.31 8.09
C LEU A 270 31.76 15.64 8.83
N ASP A 271 32.99 15.85 8.34
CA ASP A 271 34.24 15.31 8.92
C ASP A 271 34.83 16.13 10.10
N GLN A 272 34.03 16.95 10.79
CA GLN A 272 34.49 17.67 12.01
C GLN A 272 34.03 17.04 13.33
#